data_AF-C7LW54-F1
#
_entry.id   AF-C7LW54-F1
#
_cell.length_a   1.000
_cell.length_b   1.000
_cell.length_c   1.000
_cell.angle_alpha   90.00
_cell.angle_beta   90.00
_cell.angle_gamma   90.00
#
_symmetry.space_group_name_H-M   'P 1'
#
loop_
_entity.id
_entity.type
_entity.pdbx_description
1 polymer ?
#
loop_
_entity_poly.entity_id
_entity_poly.type
_entity_poly.pdbx_seq_one_letter_code
_entity_poly.pdbx_strand_id
1 'polypeptide(L)'
;MLWIHPLLQLAATALALYVLHLGWPRFQANHLGRKGKFMWAEHVRLGKYVHILWMAGLVLGLYAVGQAWGQNTITGGHYWIGQSMMPCIAGGYVTGVIMDRNRAKRRYLPLAHAVFNIVALILALAQVVTGIAVIRDFMLA
;
A
#
# COMPACT_ATOMS: atom_id res chain seq x y z
N MET A 1 21.51 2.52 -1.31
CA MET A 1 20.29 2.13 -2.05
C MET A 1 19.46 1.12 -1.27
N LEU A 2 20.03 -0.02 -0.85
CA LEU A 2 19.28 -1.10 -0.16
C LEU A 2 18.52 -0.67 1.11
N TRP A 3 19.05 0.27 1.90
CA TRP A 3 18.37 0.81 3.10
C TRP A 3 17.28 1.85 2.81
N ILE A 4 17.25 2.44 1.62
CA ILE A 4 16.24 3.46 1.26
C ILE A 4 14.87 2.80 1.09
N HIS A 5 14.84 1.65 0.41
CA HIS A 5 13.63 0.87 0.17
C HIS A 5 12.85 0.54 1.47
N PRO A 6 13.43 -0.13 2.49
CA PRO A 6 12.68 -0.52 3.68
C PRO A 6 12.19 0.69 4.48
N LEU A 7 12.99 1.77 4.59
CA LEU A 7 12.56 2.99 5.30
C LEU A 7 11.37 3.66 4.60
N LEU A 8 11.43 3.76 3.28
CA LEU A 8 10.33 4.30 2.47
C LEU A 8 9.06 3.45 2.60
N GLN A 9 9.19 2.12 2.52
CA GLN A 9 8.06 1.20 2.64
C GLN A 9 7.42 1.23 4.02
N LEU A 10 8.22 1.33 5.09
CA LEU A 10 7.71 1.48 6.46
C LEU A 10 6.96 2.80 6.64
N ALA A 11 7.52 3.92 6.16
CA ALA A 11 6.85 5.21 6.23
C ALA A 11 5.52 5.22 5.44
N ALA A 12 5.52 4.66 4.22
CA ALA A 12 4.32 4.53 3.41
C ALA A 12 3.26 3.64 4.06
N THR A 13 3.67 2.54 4.71
CA THR A 13 2.77 1.61 5.40
C THR A 13 2.18 2.22 6.67
N ALA A 14 2.98 2.98 7.44
CA ALA A 14 2.47 3.76 8.57
C ALA A 14 1.45 4.81 8.12
N LEU A 15 1.72 5.52 7.02
CA LEU A 15 0.76 6.45 6.43
C LEU A 15 -0.51 5.73 5.95
N ALA A 16 -0.40 4.51 5.40
CA ALA A 16 -1.53 3.71 4.98
C ALA A 16 -2.47 3.34 6.15
N LEU A 17 -1.92 3.00 7.31
CA LEU A 17 -2.71 2.75 8.53
C LEU A 17 -3.50 4.00 8.94
N TYR A 18 -2.88 5.17 8.89
CA TYR A 18 -3.56 6.43 9.16
C TYR A 18 -4.65 6.73 8.12
N VAL A 19 -4.38 6.53 6.83
CA VAL A 19 -5.37 6.71 5.76
C VAL A 19 -6.55 5.75 5.89
N LEU A 20 -6.32 4.50 6.32
CA LEU A 20 -7.36 3.53 6.62
C LEU A 20 -8.25 4.03 7.77
N HIS A 21 -7.64 4.56 8.84
CA HIS A 21 -8.37 5.18 9.94
C HIS A 21 -9.26 6.34 9.45
N LEU A 22 -8.75 7.23 8.59
CA LEU A 22 -9.54 8.32 7.99
C LEU A 22 -10.69 7.81 7.09
N GLY A 23 -10.51 6.64 6.45
CA GLY A 23 -11.51 5.99 5.60
C GLY A 23 -12.63 5.28 6.37
N TRP A 24 -12.36 4.90 7.62
CA TRP A 24 -13.27 4.09 8.43
C TRP A 24 -14.67 4.68 8.61
N PRO A 25 -14.85 5.99 8.92
CA PRO A 25 -16.19 6.57 9.05
C PRO A 25 -17.06 6.40 7.79
N ARG A 26 -16.46 6.45 6.60
CA ARG A 26 -17.18 6.26 5.34
C ARG A 26 -17.64 4.81 5.17
N PHE A 27 -16.80 3.85 5.53
CA PHE A 27 -17.18 2.43 5.52
C PHE A 27 -18.36 2.19 6.47
N GLN A 28 -18.28 2.69 7.69
CA GLN A 28 -19.35 2.57 8.67
C GLN A 28 -20.66 3.19 8.18
N ALA A 29 -20.61 4.35 7.54
CA ALA A 29 -21.80 5.01 6.98
C ALA A 29 -22.43 4.23 5.81
N ASN A 30 -21.61 3.70 4.90
CA ASN A 30 -22.10 3.01 3.72
C ASN A 30 -22.58 1.58 3.98
N HIS A 31 -22.06 0.92 5.03
CA HIS A 31 -22.25 -0.52 5.23
C HIS A 31 -22.81 -0.90 6.60
N LEU A 32 -22.64 -0.06 7.63
CA LEU A 32 -23.04 -0.36 9.01
C LEU A 32 -24.13 0.58 9.55
N GLY A 33 -24.63 1.52 8.74
CA GLY A 33 -25.69 2.47 9.12
C GLY A 33 -25.29 3.52 10.16
N ARG A 34 -23.98 3.66 10.46
CA ARG A 34 -23.49 4.61 11.47
C ARG A 34 -23.20 5.98 10.86
N LYS A 35 -23.28 7.05 11.65
CA LYS A 35 -22.90 8.41 11.21
C LYS A 35 -21.45 8.68 11.60
N GLY A 36 -20.73 9.43 10.76
CA GLY A 36 -19.36 9.85 11.04
C GLY A 36 -18.88 10.88 10.03
N LYS A 37 -17.97 11.76 10.46
CA LYS A 37 -17.36 12.78 9.59
C LYS A 37 -16.25 12.11 8.76
N PHE A 38 -16.44 12.05 7.44
CA PHE A 38 -15.41 11.57 6.53
C PHE A 38 -14.53 12.73 6.04
N MET A 39 -13.24 12.69 6.40
CA MET A 39 -12.25 13.71 6.04
C MET A 39 -11.76 13.53 4.60
N TRP A 40 -12.66 13.79 3.63
CA TRP A 40 -12.44 13.48 2.20
C TRP A 40 -11.10 14.00 1.66
N ALA A 41 -10.83 15.29 1.81
CA ALA A 41 -9.66 15.92 1.20
C ALA A 41 -8.34 15.33 1.73
N GLU A 42 -8.27 15.10 3.04
CA GLU A 42 -7.10 14.53 3.69
C GLU A 42 -6.91 13.06 3.31
N HIS A 43 -7.97 12.24 3.41
CA HIS A 43 -7.94 10.83 3.02
C HIS A 43 -7.50 10.66 1.56
N VAL A 44 -8.04 11.44 0.64
CA VAL A 44 -7.67 11.36 -0.78
C VAL A 44 -6.23 11.81 -1.01
N ARG A 45 -5.80 12.94 -0.43
CA ARG A 45 -4.44 13.46 -0.63
C ARG A 45 -3.39 12.47 -0.11
N LEU A 46 -3.54 12.05 1.14
CA LEU A 46 -2.61 11.11 1.77
C LEU A 46 -2.69 9.73 1.14
N GLY A 47 -3.89 9.27 0.77
CA GLY A 47 -4.09 8.02 0.04
C GLY A 47 -3.34 8.00 -1.30
N LYS A 48 -3.36 9.10 -2.08
CA LYS A 48 -2.56 9.19 -3.31
C LYS A 48 -1.06 9.03 -3.01
N TYR A 49 -0.55 9.69 -1.96
CA TYR A 49 0.85 9.54 -1.56
C TYR A 49 1.19 8.12 -1.14
N VAL A 50 0.35 7.43 -0.37
CA VAL A 50 0.58 6.02 0.00
C VAL A 50 0.80 5.15 -1.24
N HIS A 51 -0.10 5.22 -2.23
CA HIS A 51 0.00 4.41 -3.45
C HIS A 51 1.26 4.75 -4.26
N ILE A 52 1.58 6.05 -4.40
CA ILE A 52 2.77 6.51 -5.11
C ILE A 52 4.04 6.03 -4.41
N LEU A 53 4.12 6.17 -3.09
CA LEU A 53 5.30 5.80 -2.30
C LEU A 53 5.49 4.29 -2.25
N TRP A 54 4.43 3.49 -2.11
CA TRP A 54 4.51 2.03 -2.21
C TRP A 54 5.00 1.57 -3.58
N MET A 55 4.49 2.16 -4.67
CA MET A 55 4.92 1.83 -6.03
C MET A 55 6.37 2.27 -6.29
N ALA A 56 6.74 3.49 -5.88
CA ALA A 56 8.11 3.98 -5.98
C ALA A 56 9.08 3.11 -5.17
N GLY A 57 8.70 2.72 -3.95
CA GLY A 57 9.45 1.79 -3.12
C GLY A 57 9.64 0.44 -3.79
N LEU A 58 8.60 -0.12 -4.42
CA LEU A 58 8.71 -1.37 -5.17
C LEU A 58 9.72 -1.27 -6.31
N VAL A 59 9.62 -0.23 -7.15
CA VAL A 59 10.55 0.00 -8.27
C VAL A 59 11.98 0.20 -7.76
N LEU A 60 12.17 1.00 -6.70
CA LEU A 60 13.48 1.22 -6.09
C LEU A 60 14.05 -0.07 -5.48
N GLY A 61 13.21 -0.92 -4.89
CA GLY A 61 13.62 -2.21 -4.34
C GLY A 61 14.13 -3.16 -5.43
N LEU A 62 13.35 -3.31 -6.51
CA LEU A 62 13.75 -4.11 -7.68
C LEU A 62 15.02 -3.57 -8.33
N TYR A 63 15.16 -2.25 -8.44
CA TYR A 63 16.39 -1.66 -8.96
C TYR A 63 17.59 -1.94 -8.04
N ALA A 64 17.45 -1.69 -6.74
CA ALA A 64 18.53 -1.85 -5.77
C ALA A 64 19.00 -3.31 -5.67
N VAL A 65 18.08 -4.27 -5.63
CA VAL A 65 18.39 -5.70 -5.62
C VAL A 65 19.04 -6.13 -6.94
N GLY A 66 18.50 -5.72 -8.08
CA GLY A 66 19.08 -6.04 -9.39
C GLY A 66 20.51 -5.52 -9.54
N GLN A 67 20.81 -4.34 -9.00
CA GLN A 67 22.16 -3.78 -9.00
C GLN A 67 23.10 -4.46 -8.00
N ALA A 68 22.60 -4.82 -6.81
CA ALA A 68 23.44 -5.39 -5.75
C ALA A 68 23.73 -6.89 -5.95
N TRP A 69 22.75 -7.65 -6.43
CA TRP A 69 22.80 -9.12 -6.45
C TRP A 69 22.47 -9.72 -7.82
N GLY A 70 22.27 -8.90 -8.87
CA GLY A 70 22.09 -9.36 -10.25
C GLY A 70 20.75 -10.02 -10.57
N GLN A 71 19.95 -10.38 -9.56
CA GLN A 71 18.68 -11.07 -9.76
C GLN A 71 17.64 -10.73 -8.66
N ASN A 72 16.45 -10.29 -9.06
CA ASN A 72 15.40 -9.87 -8.11
C ASN A 72 14.73 -11.01 -7.33
N THR A 73 14.62 -12.19 -7.94
CA THR A 73 13.96 -13.35 -7.34
C THR A 73 14.74 -13.99 -6.19
N ILE A 74 16.01 -13.60 -5.97
CA ILE A 74 16.86 -14.15 -4.91
C ILE A 74 16.31 -13.88 -3.51
N THR A 75 15.52 -12.82 -3.34
CA THR A 75 14.84 -12.48 -2.08
C THR A 75 13.58 -13.33 -1.84
N GLY A 76 13.28 -14.28 -2.72
CA GLY A 76 12.27 -15.32 -2.55
C GLY A 76 10.87 -14.78 -2.27
N GLY A 77 10.32 -15.13 -1.10
CA GLY A 77 8.98 -14.70 -0.68
C GLY A 77 8.81 -13.19 -0.63
N HIS A 78 9.87 -12.43 -0.31
CA HIS A 78 9.83 -10.98 -0.31
C HIS A 78 9.51 -10.44 -1.71
N TYR A 79 10.20 -10.93 -2.74
CA TYR A 79 9.94 -10.57 -4.13
C TYR A 79 8.49 -10.87 -4.54
N TRP A 80 8.04 -12.11 -4.37
CA TRP A 80 6.72 -12.53 -4.87
C TRP A 80 5.54 -11.83 -4.17
N ILE A 81 5.63 -11.64 -2.85
CA ILE A 81 4.61 -10.88 -2.12
C ILE A 81 4.62 -9.41 -2.59
N GLY A 82 5.79 -8.79 -2.77
CA GLY A 82 5.90 -7.43 -3.29
C GLY A 82 5.24 -7.28 -4.67
N GLN A 83 5.49 -8.22 -5.59
CA GLN A 83 4.85 -8.22 -6.91
C GLN A 83 3.32 -8.36 -6.83
N SER A 84 2.82 -9.19 -5.90
CA SER A 84 1.37 -9.36 -5.69
C SER A 84 0.68 -8.10 -5.17
N MET A 85 1.42 -7.18 -4.54
CA MET A 85 0.87 -5.89 -4.09
C MET A 85 0.55 -4.96 -5.26
N MET A 86 1.27 -5.04 -6.38
CA MET A 86 1.10 -4.13 -7.53
C MET A 86 -0.35 -4.00 -8.03
N PRO A 87 -1.07 -5.10 -8.33
CA PRO A 87 -2.47 -5.00 -8.75
C PRO A 87 -3.38 -4.39 -7.67
N CYS A 88 -3.08 -4.64 -6.39
CA CYS A 88 -3.85 -4.07 -5.28
C CYS A 88 -3.63 -2.56 -5.16
N ILE A 89 -2.39 -2.10 -5.29
CA ILE A 89 -2.03 -0.67 -5.32
C ILE A 89 -2.70 0.01 -6.52
N ALA A 90 -2.60 -0.59 -7.71
CA ALA A 90 -3.23 -0.04 -8.91
C ALA A 90 -4.76 0.04 -8.75
N GLY A 91 -5.40 -1.04 -8.29
CA GLY A 91 -6.84 -1.09 -8.04
C GLY A 91 -7.30 -0.07 -7.00
N GLY A 92 -6.59 0.04 -5.88
CA GLY A 92 -6.84 1.04 -4.83
C GLY A 92 -6.74 2.48 -5.35
N TYR A 93 -5.68 2.78 -6.10
CA TYR A 93 -5.46 4.11 -6.68
C TYR A 93 -6.53 4.47 -7.71
N VAL A 94 -6.77 3.59 -8.69
CA VAL A 94 -7.74 3.83 -9.78
C VAL A 94 -9.15 4.03 -9.23
N THR A 95 -9.61 3.14 -8.36
CA THR A 95 -10.94 3.27 -7.74
C THR A 95 -11.07 4.53 -6.90
N GLY A 96 -10.01 4.92 -6.19
CA GLY A 96 -9.94 6.18 -5.44
C GLY A 96 -10.07 7.41 -6.34
N VAL A 97 -9.32 7.45 -7.45
CA VAL A 97 -9.37 8.55 -8.44
C VAL A 97 -10.74 8.66 -9.10
N ILE A 98 -11.37 7.54 -9.46
CA ILE A 98 -12.74 7.54 -10.02
C ILE A 98 -13.72 8.19 -9.02
N MET A 99 -13.63 7.83 -7.74
CA MET A 99 -14.50 8.39 -6.71
C MET A 99 -14.21 9.85 -6.40
N ASP A 100 -12.96 10.29 -6.52
CA ASP A 100 -12.55 11.69 -6.33
C ASP A 100 -13.05 12.60 -7.45
N ARG A 101 -12.93 12.15 -8.71
CA ARG A 101 -13.40 12.89 -9.89
C ARG A 101 -14.90 13.04 -9.93
N ASN A 102 -15.64 12.02 -9.52
CA ASN A 102 -17.11 12.08 -9.47
C ASN A 102 -17.61 11.63 -8.09
N ARG A 103 -17.99 12.59 -7.25
CA ARG A 103 -18.43 12.39 -5.86
C ARG A 103 -19.89 11.95 -5.74
N ALA A 104 -20.27 10.90 -6.47
CA ALA A 104 -21.60 10.30 -6.37
C ALA A 104 -21.75 9.37 -5.16
N LYS A 105 -22.99 9.19 -4.69
CA LYS A 105 -23.34 8.15 -3.70
C LYS A 105 -23.20 6.77 -4.35
N ARG A 106 -22.35 5.91 -3.78
CA ARG A 106 -22.07 4.54 -4.27
C ARG A 106 -21.90 3.61 -3.09
N ARG A 107 -22.41 2.38 -3.22
CA ARG A 107 -22.24 1.32 -2.21
C ARG A 107 -21.07 0.39 -2.51
N TYR A 108 -20.99 -0.12 -3.75
CA TYR A 108 -20.02 -1.19 -4.08
C TYR A 108 -18.63 -0.69 -4.48
N LEU A 109 -18.51 0.43 -5.21
CA LEU A 109 -17.20 0.97 -5.58
C LEU A 109 -16.32 1.34 -4.37
N PRO A 110 -16.84 1.99 -3.31
CA PRO A 110 -16.07 2.21 -2.09
C PRO A 110 -15.66 0.91 -1.37
N LEU A 111 -16.49 -0.14 -1.47
CA LEU A 111 -16.16 -1.45 -0.89
C LEU A 111 -15.02 -2.12 -1.66
N ALA A 112 -15.09 -2.14 -3.00
CA ALA A 112 -14.00 -2.66 -3.83
C ALA A 112 -12.69 -1.89 -3.57
N HIS A 113 -12.76 -0.56 -3.47
CA HIS A 113 -11.63 0.28 -3.07
C HIS A 113 -11.07 -0.14 -1.70
N ALA A 114 -11.92 -0.33 -0.70
CA ALA A 114 -11.49 -0.76 0.64
C ALA A 114 -10.82 -2.14 0.59
N VAL A 115 -11.37 -3.10 -0.15
CA VAL A 115 -10.80 -4.44 -0.31
C VAL A 115 -9.39 -4.37 -0.91
N PHE A 116 -9.20 -3.65 -2.03
CA PHE A 116 -7.86 -3.49 -2.62
C PHE A 116 -6.85 -2.92 -1.63
N ASN A 117 -7.23 -1.88 -0.89
CA ASN A 117 -6.33 -1.21 0.05
C ASN A 117 -6.03 -2.06 1.30
N ILE A 118 -7.03 -2.78 1.82
CA ILE A 118 -6.84 -3.68 2.97
C ILE A 118 -5.95 -4.86 2.59
N VAL A 119 -6.17 -5.46 1.42
CA VAL A 119 -5.31 -6.54 0.92
C VAL A 119 -3.89 -6.02 0.72
N ALA A 120 -3.71 -4.86 0.08
CA ALA A 120 -2.39 -4.24 -0.06
C ALA A 120 -1.71 -3.99 1.30
N LEU A 121 -2.44 -3.50 2.30
CA LEU A 121 -1.92 -3.27 3.65
C LEU A 121 -1.52 -4.57 4.35
N ILE A 122 -2.32 -5.64 4.26
CA ILE A 122 -1.98 -6.95 4.82
C ILE A 122 -0.68 -7.47 4.19
N LEU A 123 -0.58 -7.39 2.86
CA LEU A 123 0.63 -7.78 2.14
C LEU A 123 1.84 -6.90 2.52
N ALA A 124 1.64 -5.59 2.74
CA ALA A 124 2.69 -4.69 3.22
C ALA A 124 3.19 -5.08 4.62
N LEU A 125 2.30 -5.49 5.53
CA LEU A 125 2.69 -5.99 6.84
C LEU A 125 3.47 -7.31 6.74
N ALA A 126 3.07 -8.21 5.82
CA ALA A 126 3.84 -9.43 5.52
C ALA A 126 5.22 -9.11 4.88
N GLN A 127 5.32 -8.03 4.10
CA GLN A 127 6.59 -7.53 3.55
C GLN A 127 7.56 -7.09 4.64
N VAL A 128 7.08 -6.57 5.78
CA VAL A 128 7.96 -6.24 6.91
C VAL A 128 8.66 -7.50 7.43
N VAL A 129 7.92 -8.58 7.64
CA VAL A 129 8.46 -9.85 8.15
C VAL A 129 9.46 -10.46 7.15
N THR A 130 9.10 -10.55 5.88
CA THR A 130 9.99 -11.09 4.84
C THR A 130 11.18 -10.17 4.56
N GLY A 131 11.02 -8.86 4.68
CA GLY A 131 12.10 -7.87 4.55
C GLY A 131 13.12 -7.95 5.68
N ILE A 132 12.70 -8.26 6.92
CA ILE A 132 13.63 -8.52 8.04
C ILE A 132 14.52 -9.73 7.71
N ALA A 133 13.95 -10.80 7.13
CA ALA A 133 14.72 -11.95 6.70
C ALA A 133 15.75 -11.58 5.61
N VAL A 134 15.36 -10.77 4.63
CA VAL A 134 16.29 -10.26 3.59
C VAL A 134 17.44 -9.46 4.22
N ILE A 135 17.14 -8.55 5.16
CA ILE A 135 18.18 -7.78 5.85
C ILE A 135 19.15 -8.71 6.58
N ARG A 136 18.64 -9.68 7.33
CA ARG A 136 19.46 -10.63 8.09
C ARG A 136 20.34 -11.47 7.17
N ASP A 137 19.77 -12.03 6.11
CA ASP A 137 20.41 -13.07 5.30
C ASP A 137 21.30 -12.50 4.18
N PHE A 138 21.10 -11.25 3.75
CA PHE A 138 21.84 -10.65 2.63
C PHE A 138 22.61 -9.37 2.97
N MET A 139 22.21 -8.63 4.00
CA MET A 139 22.81 -7.32 4.29
C MET A 139 23.68 -7.31 5.54
N LEU A 140 23.40 -8.19 6.50
CA LEU A 140 24.14 -8.31 7.76
C LEU A 140 24.93 -9.61 7.89
N ALA A 141 24.81 -10.50 6.89
CA ALA A 141 25.53 -11.77 6.81
C ALA A 141 26.93 -11.58 6.22
#